data_AF-A0A817FMS7-F1
#
_entry.id   AF-A0A817FMS7-F1
#
_cell.length_a   1.000
_cell.length_b   1.000
_cell.length_c   1.000
_cell.angle_alpha   90.00
_cell.angle_beta   90.00
_cell.angle_gamma   90.00
#
_symmetry.space_group_name_H-M   'P 1'
#
loop_
_entity.id
_entity.type
_entity.pdbx_description
1 polymer ?
#
loop_
_entity_poly.entity_id
_entity_poly.type
_entity_poly.pdbx_seq_one_letter_code
_entity_poly.pdbx_strand_id
1 'polypeptide(L)'
;MIAKLDPLELQYYYLHLYDEYILIKPDDILQRYRHRRYLVIIGFLVGICSITACIRLWLYQVMSPIKNDISPTTNFSQVRRNITERRFTSSAVESLIQKIKRNIRNKELAWLFENCFPNTLDTTVDFDAKAAAQNHPDTYVITGDIDAMWLRDSSAQIHPYLPLMKHDKKLRQLIEGVLLRQFICIQRDPYANAYYKDLNRISEWKHIDQIEMRDGVHERKWELDSLCYVLRLIHSYWKEVNYDLTFFHDHKEEFKKTIRIILQTMKEQRRYNGSGSYSYQREGAPPDPRDHLAKPNGLIYSYFRPSDDLQTFPYLIPSQFFAHHSLKLLLELVKNLTWTDDFSDDILSLISHLHSILFDDNIKNNIETLITFQHKKYGLIYSYEINGIGDRNLMDDANIPSLLSLPYLCPNDISINDPIYRNTRKFVLSKDNPWFFKGDVLQGIGGPHVGYGMVWPLAIIMRGLTTNDDDEIRLCLNMLQKSHDDTGFMHESIDINDPMKFTRSWFAWANSLFGEFIWKLYREKKYLLDEIHIERV
;
A
#
# COMPACT_ATOMS: atom_id res chain seq x y z
N MET A 1 -0.41 -56.58 -33.65
CA MET A 1 0.60 -56.16 -32.66
C MET A 1 1.05 -54.71 -32.87
N ILE A 2 0.11 -53.82 -33.27
CA ILE A 2 0.24 -52.36 -33.30
C ILE A 2 -1.13 -51.83 -32.88
N ALA A 3 -1.44 -52.05 -31.61
CA ALA A 3 -2.65 -51.55 -30.95
C ALA A 3 -2.33 -51.56 -29.46
N LYS A 4 -1.49 -50.61 -29.05
CA LYS A 4 -1.14 -50.16 -27.69
C LYS A 4 0.25 -49.51 -27.75
N LEU A 5 0.30 -48.26 -28.23
CA LEU A 5 1.44 -47.37 -28.00
C LEU A 5 0.89 -45.97 -27.67
N ASP A 6 1.54 -45.33 -26.70
CA ASP A 6 1.23 -44.02 -26.11
C ASP A 6 1.49 -42.88 -27.13
N PRO A 7 0.62 -41.85 -27.24
CA PRO A 7 0.84 -40.69 -28.10
C PRO A 7 2.21 -39.99 -27.95
N LEU A 8 2.87 -40.08 -26.79
CA LEU A 8 4.21 -39.47 -26.60
C LEU A 8 5.34 -40.24 -27.31
N GLU A 9 5.22 -41.56 -27.47
CA GLU A 9 6.25 -42.39 -28.14
C GLU A 9 6.21 -42.25 -29.68
N LEU A 10 5.05 -41.91 -30.25
CA LEU A 10 4.90 -41.61 -31.68
C LEU A 10 5.60 -40.30 -32.09
N GLN A 11 5.71 -39.34 -31.18
CA GLN A 11 6.34 -38.04 -31.44
C GLN A 11 7.88 -38.15 -31.47
N TYR A 12 8.46 -39.07 -30.68
CA TYR A 12 9.90 -39.38 -30.70
C TYR A 12 10.33 -40.13 -31.97
N TYR A 13 9.47 -40.99 -32.52
CA TYR A 13 9.75 -41.73 -33.75
C TYR A 13 9.73 -40.84 -35.01
N TYR A 14 8.93 -39.77 -35.00
CA TYR A 14 8.82 -38.83 -36.12
C TYR A 14 9.97 -37.81 -36.19
N LEU A 15 10.55 -37.44 -35.04
CA LEU A 15 11.70 -36.53 -34.99
C LEU A 15 13.01 -37.21 -35.40
N HIS A 16 13.16 -38.52 -35.15
CA HIS A 16 14.38 -39.24 -35.51
C HIS A 16 14.49 -39.62 -36.99
N LEU A 17 13.38 -39.62 -37.74
CA LEU A 17 13.36 -39.90 -39.18
C LEU A 17 13.57 -38.65 -40.06
N TYR A 18 13.58 -37.46 -39.46
CA TYR A 18 13.73 -36.19 -40.19
C TYR A 18 15.21 -35.77 -40.37
N ASP A 19 16.12 -36.33 -39.58
CA ASP A 19 17.55 -35.94 -39.58
C ASP A 19 18.46 -36.79 -40.49
N GLU A 20 17.98 -37.89 -41.09
CA GLU A 20 18.83 -38.78 -41.92
C GLU A 20 18.64 -38.65 -43.44
N TYR A 21 17.80 -37.73 -43.95
CA TYR A 21 17.49 -37.70 -45.38
C TYR A 21 17.49 -36.31 -46.03
N ILE A 22 18.56 -35.51 -45.86
CA ILE A 22 18.89 -34.44 -46.83
C ILE A 22 20.41 -34.35 -47.00
N LEU A 23 20.97 -35.17 -47.90
CA LEU A 23 22.21 -34.88 -48.63
C LEU A 23 22.43 -35.92 -49.75
N ILE A 24 21.57 -35.93 -50.78
CA ILE A 24 21.90 -36.61 -52.05
C ILE A 24 21.52 -35.70 -53.23
N LYS A 25 22.49 -35.54 -54.12
CA LYS A 25 22.53 -34.66 -55.30
C LYS A 25 21.51 -35.07 -56.38
N PRO A 26 21.10 -34.13 -57.26
CA PRO A 26 20.18 -34.40 -58.35
C PRO A 26 20.94 -35.04 -59.52
N ASP A 27 20.87 -36.36 -59.71
CA ASP A 27 21.14 -36.99 -61.02
C ASP A 27 20.68 -38.46 -61.18
N ASP A 28 20.00 -39.10 -60.22
CA ASP A 28 19.58 -40.51 -60.34
C ASP A 28 18.05 -40.75 -60.30
N ILE A 29 17.28 -39.96 -61.05
CA ILE A 29 15.84 -40.18 -61.23
C ILE A 29 15.55 -40.81 -62.59
N LEU A 30 16.06 -42.01 -62.88
CA LEU A 30 15.61 -42.77 -64.05
C LEU A 30 15.59 -44.30 -63.91
N GLN A 31 15.69 -44.85 -62.70
CA GLN A 31 15.32 -46.25 -62.48
C GLN A 31 14.65 -46.46 -61.11
N ARG A 32 13.31 -46.57 -61.12
CA ARG A 32 12.51 -47.55 -60.34
C ARG A 32 11.01 -47.27 -60.51
N TYR A 33 10.50 -47.69 -61.66
CA TYR A 33 9.07 -47.79 -61.95
C TYR A 33 8.47 -49.04 -61.30
N ARG A 34 8.24 -49.04 -59.99
CA ARG A 34 7.29 -49.97 -59.33
C ARG A 34 6.83 -49.32 -58.04
N HIS A 35 5.73 -48.55 -58.04
CA HIS A 35 4.79 -48.34 -56.91
C HIS A 35 3.67 -47.34 -57.26
N ARG A 36 3.19 -47.30 -58.52
CA ARG A 36 2.05 -46.42 -58.92
C ARG A 36 0.71 -46.76 -58.27
N ARG A 37 0.55 -47.93 -57.64
CA ARG A 37 -0.68 -48.27 -56.89
C ARG A 37 -0.70 -47.73 -55.45
N TYR A 38 0.47 -47.48 -54.85
CA TYR A 38 0.54 -46.98 -53.47
C TYR A 38 0.45 -45.45 -53.40
N LEU A 39 0.98 -44.73 -54.38
CA LEU A 39 0.87 -43.27 -54.48
C LEU A 39 -0.58 -42.78 -54.69
N VAL A 40 -1.39 -43.53 -55.44
CA VAL A 40 -2.81 -43.20 -55.61
C VAL A 40 -3.59 -43.43 -54.32
N ILE A 41 -3.29 -44.50 -53.57
CA ILE A 41 -3.94 -44.80 -52.28
C ILE A 41 -3.51 -43.80 -51.20
N ILE A 42 -2.23 -43.42 -51.14
CA ILE A 42 -1.72 -42.40 -50.23
C ILE A 42 -2.29 -41.02 -50.59
N GLY A 43 -2.37 -40.66 -51.87
CA GLY A 43 -3.02 -39.42 -52.32
C GLY A 43 -4.51 -39.37 -51.98
N PHE A 44 -5.22 -40.51 -52.08
CA PHE A 44 -6.63 -40.62 -51.71
C PHE A 44 -6.83 -40.52 -50.19
N LEU A 45 -5.95 -41.15 -49.39
CA LEU A 45 -6.00 -41.07 -47.93
C LEU A 45 -5.64 -39.67 -47.41
N VAL A 46 -4.64 -39.01 -48.00
CA VAL A 46 -4.29 -37.61 -47.67
C VAL A 46 -5.42 -36.66 -48.08
N GLY A 47 -6.07 -36.90 -49.23
CA GLY A 47 -7.26 -36.17 -49.66
C GLY A 47 -8.44 -36.32 -48.69
N ILE A 48 -8.74 -37.55 -48.24
CA ILE A 48 -9.81 -37.81 -47.25
C ILE A 48 -9.47 -37.21 -45.88
N CYS A 49 -8.21 -37.28 -45.43
CA CYS A 49 -7.76 -36.63 -44.19
C CYS A 49 -7.87 -35.10 -44.27
N SER A 50 -7.61 -34.51 -45.44
CA SER A 50 -7.72 -33.07 -45.66
C SER A 50 -9.17 -32.62 -45.72
N ILE A 51 -10.04 -33.40 -46.36
CA ILE A 51 -11.49 -33.15 -46.40
C ILE A 51 -12.11 -33.33 -45.01
N THR A 52 -11.71 -34.34 -44.24
CA THR A 52 -12.20 -34.52 -42.85
C THR A 52 -11.65 -33.46 -41.89
N ALA A 53 -10.43 -32.96 -42.10
CA ALA A 53 -9.91 -31.80 -41.35
C ALA A 53 -10.65 -30.51 -41.71
N CYS A 54 -10.95 -30.27 -42.99
CA CYS A 54 -11.76 -29.13 -43.43
C CYS A 54 -13.21 -29.23 -42.95
N ILE A 55 -13.82 -30.42 -42.97
CA ILE A 55 -15.16 -30.66 -42.42
C ILE A 55 -15.15 -30.51 -40.90
N ARG A 56 -14.08 -30.93 -40.20
CA ARG A 56 -13.94 -30.66 -38.75
C ARG A 56 -13.76 -29.18 -38.45
N LEU A 57 -12.98 -28.44 -39.23
CA LEU A 57 -12.82 -26.98 -39.08
C LEU A 57 -14.12 -26.24 -39.42
N TRP A 58 -14.84 -26.69 -40.44
CA TRP A 58 -16.13 -26.15 -40.83
C TRP A 58 -17.22 -26.49 -39.80
N LEU A 59 -17.29 -27.72 -39.30
CA LEU A 59 -18.15 -28.09 -38.18
C LEU A 59 -17.73 -27.39 -36.88
N TYR A 60 -16.46 -27.10 -36.66
CA TYR A 60 -16.01 -26.29 -35.52
C TYR A 60 -16.42 -24.82 -35.67
N GLN A 61 -16.44 -24.28 -36.89
CA GLN A 61 -16.94 -22.91 -37.16
C GLN A 61 -18.48 -22.82 -37.19
N VAL A 62 -19.17 -23.88 -37.61
CA VAL A 62 -20.64 -23.92 -37.78
C VAL A 62 -21.35 -24.49 -36.55
N MET A 63 -20.72 -25.39 -35.80
CA MET A 63 -21.21 -25.97 -34.54
C MET A 63 -20.47 -25.46 -33.30
N SER A 64 -19.51 -24.54 -33.44
CA SER A 64 -19.22 -23.63 -32.34
C SER A 64 -20.58 -23.05 -31.96
N PRO A 65 -21.07 -23.24 -30.72
CA PRO A 65 -22.15 -22.39 -30.28
C PRO A 65 -21.64 -20.99 -30.55
N ILE A 66 -22.45 -20.16 -31.21
CA ILE A 66 -22.37 -18.75 -30.93
C ILE A 66 -22.56 -18.72 -29.41
N LYS A 67 -21.45 -18.70 -28.67
CA LYS A 67 -21.44 -18.15 -27.34
C LYS A 67 -21.85 -16.73 -27.63
N ASN A 68 -23.16 -16.51 -27.61
CA ASN A 68 -23.68 -15.21 -27.29
C ASN A 68 -22.88 -14.87 -26.05
N ASP A 69 -22.01 -13.89 -26.21
CA ASP A 69 -21.26 -13.27 -25.14
C ASP A 69 -22.32 -12.54 -24.30
N ILE A 70 -23.20 -13.33 -23.67
CA ILE A 70 -23.96 -12.94 -22.52
C ILE A 70 -22.96 -13.11 -21.39
N SER A 71 -21.90 -12.29 -21.43
CA SER A 71 -21.45 -11.72 -20.17
C SER A 71 -22.74 -11.18 -19.54
N PRO A 72 -23.12 -11.58 -18.32
CA PRO A 72 -24.10 -10.80 -17.60
C PRO A 72 -23.61 -9.36 -17.73
N THR A 73 -24.43 -8.48 -18.29
CA THR A 73 -24.14 -7.06 -18.27
C THR A 73 -24.11 -6.70 -16.79
N THR A 74 -22.93 -6.82 -16.18
CA THR A 74 -22.68 -6.40 -14.81
C THR A 74 -22.80 -4.89 -14.87
N ASN A 75 -24.03 -4.43 -14.65
CA ASN A 75 -24.39 -3.04 -14.70
C ASN A 75 -23.93 -2.44 -13.37
N PHE A 76 -22.63 -2.18 -13.26
CA PHE A 76 -22.05 -1.55 -12.08
C PHE A 76 -22.65 -0.16 -11.90
N SER A 77 -23.12 0.14 -10.69
CA SER A 77 -23.77 1.41 -10.37
C SER A 77 -22.78 2.57 -10.48
N GLN A 78 -23.25 3.73 -10.91
CA GLN A 78 -22.45 4.96 -10.84
C GLN A 78 -22.46 5.47 -9.40
N VAL A 79 -21.38 5.19 -8.65
CA VAL A 79 -21.25 5.57 -7.23
C VAL A 79 -20.31 6.76 -7.00
N ARG A 80 -19.50 7.11 -8.01
CA ARG A 80 -18.66 8.30 -7.98
C ARG A 80 -19.52 9.57 -8.12
N ARG A 81 -19.21 10.61 -7.33
CA ARG A 81 -19.93 11.90 -7.38
C ARG A 81 -20.02 12.46 -8.79
N ASN A 82 -21.14 13.13 -9.08
CA ASN A 82 -21.31 13.86 -10.33
C ASN A 82 -20.21 14.91 -10.48
N ILE A 83 -19.83 15.22 -11.72
CA ILE A 83 -18.67 16.08 -11.99
C ILE A 83 -18.76 17.45 -11.31
N THR A 84 -19.98 17.98 -11.13
CA THR A 84 -20.27 19.27 -10.49
C THR A 84 -20.21 19.23 -8.96
N GLU A 85 -20.20 18.04 -8.36
CA GLU A 85 -20.18 17.81 -6.90
C GLU A 85 -18.80 17.35 -6.40
N ARG A 86 -17.85 17.14 -7.32
CA ARG A 86 -16.47 16.77 -6.99
C ARG A 86 -15.75 18.00 -6.46
N ARG A 87 -15.05 17.84 -5.33
CA ARG A 87 -14.33 18.94 -4.69
C ARG A 87 -13.11 19.39 -5.49
N PHE A 88 -12.47 18.49 -6.23
CA PHE A 88 -11.37 18.80 -7.13
C PHE A 88 -11.33 17.83 -8.31
N THR A 89 -10.89 18.32 -9.48
CA THR A 89 -10.72 17.51 -10.68
C THR A 89 -9.32 17.69 -11.26
N SER A 90 -8.63 16.58 -11.51
CA SER A 90 -7.33 16.54 -12.19
C SER A 90 -7.45 15.89 -13.55
N SER A 91 -6.97 16.56 -14.60
CA SER A 91 -7.02 16.01 -15.96
C SER A 91 -6.10 14.78 -16.11
N ALA A 92 -4.97 14.76 -15.42
CA ALA A 92 -4.05 13.62 -15.39
C ALA A 92 -4.68 12.40 -14.71
N VAL A 93 -5.40 12.61 -13.60
CA VAL A 93 -6.12 11.54 -12.90
C VAL A 93 -7.24 10.96 -13.76
N GLU A 94 -8.10 11.81 -14.36
CA GLU A 94 -9.17 11.33 -15.25
C GLU A 94 -8.61 10.56 -16.45
N SER A 95 -7.49 11.04 -17.03
CA SER A 95 -6.82 10.36 -18.13
C SER A 95 -6.29 8.99 -17.73
N LEU A 96 -5.70 8.87 -16.52
CA LEU A 96 -5.24 7.59 -15.99
C LEU A 96 -6.40 6.62 -15.76
N ILE A 97 -7.51 7.09 -15.20
CA ILE A 97 -8.72 6.28 -14.98
C ILE A 97 -9.24 5.72 -16.30
N GLN A 98 -9.42 6.58 -17.32
CA GLN A 98 -9.86 6.13 -18.64
C GLN A 98 -8.87 5.14 -19.26
N LYS A 99 -7.57 5.37 -19.09
CA LYS A 99 -6.53 4.45 -19.58
C LYS A 99 -6.64 3.08 -18.91
N ILE A 100 -6.73 3.01 -17.59
CA ILE A 100 -6.79 1.73 -16.88
C ILE A 100 -8.10 1.01 -17.20
N LYS A 101 -9.25 1.68 -17.12
CA LYS A 101 -10.57 1.10 -17.44
C LYS A 101 -10.65 0.46 -18.82
N ARG A 102 -10.06 1.10 -19.83
CA ARG A 102 -10.04 0.57 -21.21
C ARG A 102 -9.15 -0.65 -21.38
N ASN A 103 -8.12 -0.77 -20.55
CA ASN A 103 -7.05 -1.75 -20.76
C ASN A 103 -7.12 -2.97 -19.84
N ILE A 104 -7.92 -2.96 -18.77
CA ILE A 104 -8.09 -4.15 -17.91
C ILE A 104 -9.36 -4.92 -18.27
N ARG A 105 -9.27 -6.25 -18.30
CA ARG A 105 -10.40 -7.12 -18.69
C ARG A 105 -11.40 -7.30 -17.55
N ASN A 106 -10.94 -7.39 -16.31
CA ASN A 106 -11.81 -7.51 -15.14
C ASN A 106 -12.59 -6.18 -14.94
N LYS A 107 -13.88 -6.21 -15.25
CA LYS A 107 -14.74 -5.02 -15.25
C LYS A 107 -15.08 -4.53 -13.84
N GLU A 108 -15.14 -5.42 -12.86
CA GLU A 108 -15.37 -5.04 -11.47
C GLU A 108 -14.15 -4.32 -10.89
N LEU A 109 -12.93 -4.82 -11.11
CA LEU A 109 -11.71 -4.11 -10.72
C LEU A 109 -11.59 -2.75 -11.42
N ALA A 110 -12.04 -2.63 -12.67
CA ALA A 110 -12.04 -1.36 -13.39
C ALA A 110 -13.00 -0.35 -12.77
N TRP A 111 -14.18 -0.81 -12.37
CA TRP A 111 -15.17 -0.02 -11.68
C TRP A 111 -14.70 0.38 -10.27
N LEU A 112 -14.18 -0.56 -9.47
CA LEU A 112 -13.59 -0.25 -8.17
C LEU A 112 -12.46 0.75 -8.28
N PHE A 113 -11.56 0.60 -9.26
CA PHE A 113 -10.48 1.55 -9.50
C PHE A 113 -10.99 2.96 -9.83
N GLU A 114 -12.01 3.06 -10.70
CA GLU A 114 -12.63 4.35 -11.05
C GLU A 114 -13.26 5.05 -9.85
N ASN A 115 -13.82 4.30 -8.92
CA ASN A 115 -14.45 4.85 -7.72
C ASN A 115 -13.41 5.21 -6.66
N CYS A 116 -12.49 4.29 -6.38
CA CYS A 116 -11.55 4.40 -5.26
C CYS A 116 -10.41 5.37 -5.55
N PHE A 117 -9.74 5.26 -6.71
CA PHE A 117 -8.54 6.04 -6.99
C PHE A 117 -8.74 7.55 -6.90
N PRO A 118 -9.83 8.16 -7.41
CA PRO A 118 -10.05 9.60 -7.28
C PRO A 118 -10.86 10.00 -6.03
N ASN A 119 -11.26 9.07 -5.14
CA ASN A 119 -12.19 9.35 -4.05
C ASN A 119 -11.73 10.51 -3.15
N THR A 120 -10.44 10.60 -2.85
CA THR A 120 -9.84 11.74 -2.12
C THR A 120 -10.12 13.07 -2.83
N LEU A 121 -9.81 13.18 -4.12
CA LEU A 121 -10.02 14.42 -4.88
C LEU A 121 -11.51 14.77 -5.01
N ASP A 122 -12.36 13.77 -5.16
CA ASP A 122 -13.79 13.99 -5.33
C ASP A 122 -14.47 14.46 -4.04
N THR A 123 -13.99 13.99 -2.88
CA THR A 123 -14.81 14.04 -1.65
C THR A 123 -14.14 14.71 -0.47
N THR A 124 -12.80 14.66 -0.33
CA THR A 124 -12.14 15.05 0.91
C THR A 124 -11.31 16.32 0.84
N VAL A 125 -10.81 16.68 -0.34
CA VAL A 125 -9.97 17.86 -0.50
C VAL A 125 -10.79 19.14 -0.43
N ASP A 126 -10.26 20.15 0.23
CA ASP A 126 -10.75 21.52 0.24
C ASP A 126 -9.58 22.42 -0.16
N PHE A 127 -9.51 22.72 -1.46
CA PHE A 127 -8.43 23.46 -2.10
C PHE A 127 -8.80 24.94 -2.25
N ASP A 128 -8.02 25.82 -1.62
CA ASP A 128 -8.21 27.27 -1.77
C ASP A 128 -7.57 27.77 -3.07
N ALA A 129 -8.39 27.81 -4.13
CA ALA A 129 -7.96 28.31 -5.43
C ALA A 129 -7.54 29.80 -5.42
N LYS A 130 -8.04 30.61 -4.48
CA LYS A 130 -7.66 32.02 -4.36
C LYS A 130 -6.27 32.14 -3.74
N ALA A 131 -6.01 31.39 -2.68
CA ALA A 131 -4.71 31.34 -2.04
C ALA A 131 -3.64 30.79 -3.01
N ALA A 132 -3.98 29.75 -3.79
CA ALA A 132 -3.11 29.21 -4.83
C ALA A 132 -2.80 30.22 -5.94
N ALA A 133 -3.74 31.10 -6.31
CA ALA A 133 -3.51 32.16 -7.29
C ALA A 133 -2.54 33.25 -6.78
N GLN A 134 -2.33 33.31 -5.46
CA GLN A 134 -1.39 34.22 -4.79
C GLN A 134 -0.04 33.54 -4.45
N ASN A 135 0.24 32.37 -5.04
CA ASN A 135 1.42 31.53 -4.73
C ASN A 135 1.53 31.12 -3.25
N HIS A 136 0.40 31.01 -2.57
CA HIS A 136 0.32 30.44 -1.22
C HIS A 136 -0.79 29.39 -1.19
N PRO A 137 -0.63 28.26 -1.93
CA PRO A 137 -1.68 27.26 -1.99
C PRO A 137 -1.97 26.70 -0.59
N ASP A 138 -3.23 26.42 -0.32
CA ASP A 138 -3.68 25.79 0.92
C ASP A 138 -4.69 24.70 0.57
N THR A 139 -4.43 23.49 1.05
CA THR A 139 -5.30 22.34 0.83
C THR A 139 -5.51 21.63 2.15
N TYR A 140 -6.76 21.65 2.61
CA TYR A 140 -7.20 20.87 3.75
C TYR A 140 -7.78 19.54 3.27
N VAL A 141 -7.40 18.41 3.88
CA VAL A 141 -7.81 17.07 3.43
C VAL A 141 -8.38 16.30 4.62
N ILE A 142 -9.69 16.03 4.59
CA ILE A 142 -10.34 15.21 5.61
C ILE A 142 -10.15 13.70 5.35
N THR A 143 -10.32 12.87 6.38
CA THR A 143 -10.17 11.41 6.25
C THR A 143 -11.31 10.76 5.46
N GLY A 144 -12.47 11.42 5.46
CA GLY A 144 -13.70 10.93 4.86
C GLY A 144 -14.88 11.34 5.72
N ASP A 145 -15.52 10.34 6.34
CA ASP A 145 -16.63 10.52 7.29
C ASP A 145 -16.30 11.33 8.56
N ILE A 146 -15.03 11.56 8.87
CA ILE A 146 -14.58 12.43 9.97
C ILE A 146 -14.05 13.76 9.41
N ASP A 147 -14.65 14.87 9.82
CA ASP A 147 -14.29 16.24 9.38
C ASP A 147 -13.05 16.79 10.14
N ALA A 148 -11.94 16.08 10.03
CA ALA A 148 -10.63 16.48 10.52
C ALA A 148 -9.51 15.94 9.63
N MET A 149 -8.40 16.66 9.59
CA MET A 149 -7.21 16.31 8.81
C MET A 149 -6.19 15.63 9.70
N TRP A 150 -6.01 14.32 9.51
CA TRP A 150 -4.88 13.59 10.07
C TRP A 150 -3.65 13.80 9.22
N LEU A 151 -2.49 14.01 9.87
CA LEU A 151 -1.22 14.11 9.14
C LEU A 151 -0.93 12.82 8.35
N ARG A 152 -1.18 11.66 8.95
CA ARG A 152 -1.12 10.35 8.32
C ARG A 152 -2.03 10.24 7.10
N ASP A 153 -3.34 10.36 7.30
CA ASP A 153 -4.35 10.13 6.26
C ASP A 153 -4.16 11.07 5.09
N SER A 154 -4.00 12.37 5.36
CA SER A 154 -3.80 13.38 4.31
C SER A 154 -2.55 13.11 3.46
N SER A 155 -1.45 12.64 4.06
CA SER A 155 -0.27 12.23 3.31
C SER A 155 -0.50 10.96 2.51
N ALA A 156 -1.11 9.94 3.11
CA ALA A 156 -1.35 8.66 2.45
C ALA A 156 -2.39 8.75 1.32
N GLN A 157 -3.43 9.58 1.51
CA GLN A 157 -4.48 9.85 0.53
C GLN A 157 -3.92 10.49 -0.75
N ILE A 158 -2.94 11.39 -0.60
CA ILE A 158 -2.39 12.21 -1.69
C ILE A 158 -1.20 11.54 -2.37
N HIS A 159 -0.46 10.69 -1.66
CA HIS A 159 0.77 10.05 -2.16
C HIS A 159 0.63 9.41 -3.56
N PRO A 160 -0.45 8.67 -3.89
CA PRO A 160 -0.61 8.05 -5.20
C PRO A 160 -0.74 9.05 -6.36
N TYR A 161 -1.02 10.33 -6.09
CA TYR A 161 -1.18 11.34 -7.16
C TYR A 161 0.13 12.03 -7.52
N LEU A 162 1.18 11.91 -6.70
CA LEU A 162 2.45 12.61 -6.90
C LEU A 162 3.05 12.41 -8.30
N PRO A 163 3.10 11.19 -8.88
CA PRO A 163 3.70 11.02 -10.20
C PRO A 163 2.89 11.66 -11.34
N LEU A 164 1.62 12.01 -11.10
CA LEU A 164 0.72 12.61 -12.09
C LEU A 164 0.85 14.13 -12.16
N MET A 165 1.37 14.78 -11.11
CA MET A 165 1.45 16.24 -11.04
C MET A 165 2.40 16.85 -12.08
N LYS A 166 3.35 16.06 -12.62
CA LYS A 166 4.25 16.45 -13.72
C LYS A 166 3.50 16.94 -14.96
N HIS A 167 2.27 16.48 -15.15
CA HIS A 167 1.44 16.81 -16.30
C HIS A 167 0.19 17.64 -15.91
N ASP A 168 0.07 18.03 -14.64
CA ASP A 168 -1.09 18.75 -14.12
C ASP A 168 -0.66 19.77 -13.06
N LYS A 169 -0.50 21.02 -13.50
CA LYS A 169 -0.11 22.13 -12.63
C LYS A 169 -1.09 22.35 -11.47
N LYS A 170 -2.40 22.15 -11.70
CA LYS A 170 -3.40 22.33 -10.64
C LYS A 170 -3.24 21.25 -9.58
N LEU A 171 -3.00 20.00 -9.99
CA LEU A 171 -2.71 18.91 -9.07
C LEU A 171 -1.42 19.17 -8.27
N ARG A 172 -0.37 19.71 -8.91
CA ARG A 172 0.85 20.14 -8.22
C ARG A 172 0.55 21.20 -7.15
N GLN A 173 -0.20 22.24 -7.48
CA GLN A 173 -0.59 23.27 -6.52
C GLN A 173 -1.45 22.73 -5.36
N LEU A 174 -2.33 21.77 -5.64
CA LEU A 174 -3.08 21.09 -4.58
C LEU A 174 -2.13 20.39 -3.60
N ILE A 175 -1.15 19.64 -4.10
CA ILE A 175 -0.17 18.91 -3.28
C ILE A 175 0.74 19.87 -2.49
N GLU A 176 1.23 20.93 -3.13
CA GLU A 176 1.97 22.01 -2.46
C GLU A 176 1.14 22.61 -1.31
N GLY A 177 -0.17 22.81 -1.53
CA GLY A 177 -1.08 23.28 -0.48
C GLY A 177 -1.29 22.31 0.67
N VAL A 178 -1.23 20.99 0.42
CA VAL A 178 -1.27 19.98 1.48
C VAL A 178 -0.01 20.09 2.35
N LEU A 179 1.16 20.21 1.73
CA LEU A 179 2.44 20.37 2.45
C LEU A 179 2.41 21.61 3.36
N LEU A 180 2.00 22.76 2.82
CA LEU A 180 1.92 24.00 3.58
C LEU A 180 0.90 23.92 4.72
N ARG A 181 -0.26 23.30 4.48
CA ARG A 181 -1.24 23.03 5.53
C ARG A 181 -0.66 22.13 6.64
N GLN A 182 0.06 21.07 6.29
CA GLN A 182 0.73 20.20 7.27
C GLN A 182 1.80 20.94 8.07
N PHE A 183 2.52 21.89 7.46
CA PHE A 183 3.47 22.75 8.19
C PHE A 183 2.76 23.61 9.23
N ILE A 184 1.61 24.20 8.88
CA ILE A 184 0.76 24.95 9.83
C ILE A 184 0.32 24.05 10.99
N CYS A 185 -0.13 22.82 10.70
CA CYS A 185 -0.56 21.85 11.70
C CYS A 185 0.57 21.49 12.68
N ILE A 186 1.75 21.09 12.17
CA ILE A 186 2.90 20.73 13.02
C ILE A 186 3.38 21.93 13.84
N GLN A 187 3.41 23.12 13.25
CA GLN A 187 3.78 24.34 13.97
C GLN A 187 2.76 24.75 15.03
N ARG A 188 1.50 24.32 14.88
CA ARG A 188 0.46 24.51 15.90
C ARG A 188 0.68 23.56 17.07
N ASP A 189 0.85 22.26 16.82
CA ASP A 189 1.11 21.28 17.86
C ASP A 189 1.74 19.98 17.33
N PRO A 190 3.05 19.73 17.49
CA PRO A 190 3.67 18.54 16.91
C PRO A 190 3.25 17.22 17.56
N TYR A 191 2.55 17.27 18.69
CA TYR A 191 2.03 16.10 19.37
C TYR A 191 0.61 15.70 18.93
N ALA A 192 -0.04 16.51 18.11
CA ALA A 192 -1.38 16.22 17.60
C ALA A 192 -1.35 15.38 16.32
N ASN A 193 -2.20 14.35 16.28
CA ASN A 193 -2.47 13.54 15.10
C ASN A 193 -3.43 14.25 14.12
N ALA A 194 -4.41 15.01 14.64
CA ALA A 194 -5.53 15.54 13.84
C ALA A 194 -5.82 17.03 14.06
N TYR A 195 -6.25 17.72 13.00
CA TYR A 195 -6.44 19.18 12.99
C TYR A 195 -7.72 19.59 12.26
N TYR A 196 -8.31 20.70 12.69
CA TYR A 196 -9.40 21.35 11.96
C TYR A 196 -8.87 22.31 10.88
N LYS A 197 -9.72 22.62 9.89
CA LYS A 197 -9.43 23.69 8.92
C LYS A 197 -9.36 25.06 9.62
N ASP A 198 -10.32 25.32 10.52
CA ASP A 198 -10.36 26.52 11.35
C ASP A 198 -9.40 26.38 12.53
N LEU A 199 -8.36 27.20 12.53
CA LEU A 199 -7.29 27.18 13.54
C LEU A 199 -7.69 27.77 14.89
N ASN A 200 -8.92 28.28 15.02
CA ASN A 200 -9.49 28.79 16.26
C ASN A 200 -10.59 27.86 16.83
N ARG A 201 -10.91 26.78 16.11
CA ARG A 201 -11.94 25.84 16.56
C ARG A 201 -11.45 25.09 17.81
N ILE A 202 -12.33 25.00 18.80
CA ILE A 202 -12.10 24.23 20.02
C ILE A 202 -12.47 22.77 19.76
N SER A 203 -11.58 21.85 20.14
CA SER A 203 -11.81 20.41 20.08
C SER A 203 -12.98 19.98 20.97
N GLU A 204 -13.84 19.11 20.43
CA GLU A 204 -14.87 18.42 21.22
C GLU A 204 -14.26 17.47 22.27
N TRP A 205 -13.03 17.00 22.05
CA TRP A 205 -12.29 16.14 22.97
C TRP A 205 -11.75 16.90 24.19
N LYS A 206 -11.74 18.24 24.17
CA LYS A 206 -11.22 19.09 25.26
C LYS A 206 -11.87 18.84 26.63
N HIS A 207 -13.10 18.33 26.63
CA HIS A 207 -13.83 18.06 27.88
C HIS A 207 -13.48 16.71 28.51
N ILE A 208 -12.99 15.75 27.72
CA ILE A 208 -12.74 14.38 28.16
C ILE A 208 -11.26 14.00 28.16
N ASP A 209 -10.45 14.61 27.29
CA ASP A 209 -9.01 14.38 27.26
C ASP A 209 -8.33 15.35 28.25
N GLN A 210 -7.71 14.79 29.29
CA GLN A 210 -7.01 15.50 30.36
C GLN A 210 -5.62 15.94 29.91
N ILE A 211 -5.60 16.77 28.87
CA ILE A 211 -4.41 17.30 28.22
C ILE A 211 -4.66 18.75 27.80
N GLU A 212 -3.62 19.57 27.75
CA GLU A 212 -3.74 20.92 27.19
C GLU A 212 -4.04 20.83 25.67
N MET A 213 -5.33 20.98 25.33
CA MET A 213 -5.80 21.06 23.95
C MET A 213 -5.65 22.48 23.40
N ARG A 214 -4.85 22.63 22.35
CA ARG A 214 -4.69 23.89 21.61
C ARG A 214 -5.82 24.10 20.62
N ASP A 215 -6.23 25.35 20.42
CA ASP A 215 -7.22 25.69 19.39
C ASP A 215 -6.70 25.30 17.98
N GLY A 216 -7.61 24.81 17.13
CA GLY A 216 -7.31 24.28 15.81
C GLY A 216 -6.88 22.81 15.78
N VAL A 217 -6.57 22.21 16.94
CA VAL A 217 -6.34 20.76 17.06
C VAL A 217 -7.70 20.07 17.13
N HIS A 218 -7.89 19.01 16.35
CA HIS A 218 -9.04 18.12 16.47
C HIS A 218 -8.77 17.11 17.58
N GLU A 219 -7.74 16.28 17.44
CA GLU A 219 -7.35 15.28 18.43
C GLU A 219 -5.84 15.39 18.68
N ARG A 220 -5.41 15.13 19.92
CA ARG A 220 -4.04 15.34 20.37
C ARG A 220 -3.39 14.05 20.84
N LYS A 221 -3.48 12.99 20.04
CA LYS A 221 -2.83 11.70 20.31
C LYS A 221 -1.42 11.70 19.71
N TRP A 222 -0.41 11.53 20.57
CA TRP A 222 0.98 11.49 20.12
C TRP A 222 1.31 10.17 19.42
N GLU A 223 1.46 10.29 18.10
CA GLU A 223 1.76 9.22 17.15
C GLU A 223 3.01 9.58 16.36
N LEU A 224 4.07 8.78 16.50
CA LEU A 224 5.35 9.05 15.84
C LEU A 224 5.21 9.10 14.31
N ASP A 225 4.34 8.27 13.74
CA ASP A 225 4.13 8.19 12.29
C ASP A 225 3.50 9.46 11.72
N SER A 226 2.75 10.25 12.51
CA SER A 226 2.17 11.51 12.06
C SER A 226 3.23 12.45 11.47
N LEU A 227 4.38 12.56 12.14
CA LEU A 227 5.51 13.37 11.63
C LEU A 227 6.23 12.67 10.47
N CYS A 228 6.34 11.35 10.51
CA CYS A 228 7.02 10.57 9.47
C CYS A 228 6.29 10.65 8.12
N TYR A 229 4.96 10.61 8.13
CA TYR A 229 4.13 10.74 6.93
C TYR A 229 4.34 12.09 6.23
N VAL A 230 4.52 13.18 6.98
CA VAL A 230 4.83 14.50 6.40
C VAL A 230 6.23 14.51 5.77
N LEU A 231 7.24 13.96 6.46
CA LEU A 231 8.59 13.84 5.92
C LEU A 231 8.64 13.00 4.63
N ARG A 232 7.90 11.88 4.60
CA ARG A 232 7.74 11.04 3.40
C ARG A 232 7.11 11.83 2.25
N LEU A 233 6.07 12.62 2.51
CA LEU A 233 5.38 13.40 1.48
C LEU A 233 6.27 14.52 0.94
N ILE A 234 6.96 15.27 1.82
CA ILE A 234 7.96 16.29 1.47
C ILE A 234 8.97 15.74 0.47
N HIS A 235 9.58 14.61 0.79
CA HIS A 235 10.63 14.02 -0.03
C HIS A 235 10.09 13.43 -1.33
N SER A 236 8.95 12.75 -1.28
CA SER A 236 8.31 12.18 -2.48
C SER A 236 7.90 13.30 -3.46
N TYR A 237 7.38 14.42 -2.95
CA TYR A 237 7.10 15.61 -3.75
C TYR A 237 8.38 16.14 -4.42
N TRP A 238 9.46 16.33 -3.66
CA TRP A 238 10.74 16.81 -4.19
C TRP A 238 11.27 15.92 -5.33
N LYS A 239 11.21 14.60 -5.17
CA LYS A 239 11.62 13.66 -6.22
C LYS A 239 10.76 13.77 -7.47
N GLU A 240 9.44 13.91 -7.31
CA GLU A 240 8.51 13.98 -8.42
C GLU A 240 8.50 15.35 -9.14
N VAL A 241 8.96 16.43 -8.51
CA VAL A 241 9.28 17.68 -9.22
C VAL A 241 10.69 17.68 -9.83
N ASN A 242 11.28 16.49 -10.03
CA ASN A 242 12.62 16.29 -10.58
C ASN A 242 13.71 17.04 -9.80
N TYR A 243 13.64 16.96 -8.48
CA TYR A 243 14.61 17.56 -7.55
C TYR A 243 14.66 19.09 -7.56
N ASP A 244 13.66 19.76 -8.17
CA ASP A 244 13.50 21.22 -8.11
C ASP A 244 13.31 21.70 -6.66
N LEU A 245 14.13 22.66 -6.25
CA LEU A 245 14.17 23.22 -4.90
C LEU A 245 13.33 24.50 -4.75
N THR A 246 12.72 25.01 -5.82
CA THR A 246 12.00 26.29 -5.83
C THR A 246 10.96 26.39 -4.70
N PHE A 247 10.11 25.37 -4.54
CA PHE A 247 9.12 25.32 -3.45
C PHE A 247 9.74 25.50 -2.05
N PHE A 248 10.88 24.84 -1.79
CA PHE A 248 11.54 24.91 -0.49
C PHE A 248 12.25 26.24 -0.27
N HIS A 249 12.71 26.91 -1.33
CA HIS A 249 13.26 28.26 -1.25
C HIS A 249 12.17 29.30 -1.03
N ASP A 250 11.03 29.18 -1.71
CA ASP A 250 9.88 30.09 -1.60
C ASP A 250 9.22 30.01 -0.22
N HIS A 251 9.19 28.82 0.40
CA HIS A 251 8.61 28.57 1.73
C HIS A 251 9.66 28.20 2.78
N LYS A 252 10.85 28.81 2.67
CA LYS A 252 12.03 28.45 3.46
C LYS A 252 11.77 28.54 4.96
N GLU A 253 11.17 29.62 5.45
CA GLU A 253 11.02 29.84 6.88
C GLU A 253 10.00 28.89 7.52
N GLU A 254 8.88 28.64 6.83
CA GLU A 254 7.86 27.68 7.23
C GLU A 254 8.43 26.26 7.26
N PHE A 255 9.17 25.87 6.21
CA PHE A 255 9.83 24.57 6.15
C PHE A 255 10.85 24.41 7.28
N LYS A 256 11.77 25.37 7.45
CA LYS A 256 12.81 25.33 8.50
C LYS A 256 12.21 25.23 9.90
N LYS A 257 11.21 26.04 10.19
CA LYS A 257 10.52 26.03 11.49
C LYS A 257 9.86 24.67 11.74
N THR A 258 9.19 24.11 10.74
CA THR A 258 8.56 22.79 10.83
C THR A 258 9.59 21.69 11.10
N ILE A 259 10.71 21.66 10.37
CA ILE A 259 11.76 20.67 10.58
C ILE A 259 12.38 20.78 11.98
N ARG A 260 12.64 22.01 12.49
CA ARG A 260 13.11 22.19 13.88
C ARG A 260 12.17 21.57 14.89
N ILE A 261 10.87 21.83 14.74
CA ILE A 261 9.84 21.33 15.63
C ILE A 261 9.79 19.80 15.61
N ILE A 262 9.83 19.18 14.42
CA ILE A 262 9.86 17.71 14.27
C ILE A 262 11.08 17.13 15.00
N LEU A 263 12.29 17.64 14.71
CA LEU A 263 13.52 17.12 15.30
C LEU A 263 13.53 17.30 16.82
N GLN A 264 13.08 18.45 17.31
CA GLN A 264 12.97 18.71 18.75
C GLN A 264 12.00 17.74 19.42
N THR A 265 10.84 17.49 18.80
CA THR A 265 9.82 16.56 19.32
C THR A 265 10.36 15.13 19.39
N MET A 266 11.01 14.65 18.32
CA MET A 266 11.62 13.31 18.30
C MET A 266 12.75 13.18 19.33
N LYS A 267 13.59 14.21 19.50
CA LYS A 267 14.65 14.24 20.52
C LYS A 267 14.09 14.20 21.93
N GLU A 268 13.07 15.00 22.20
CA GLU A 268 12.40 15.05 23.50
C GLU A 268 11.79 13.69 23.86
N GLN A 269 11.13 13.05 22.91
CA GLN A 269 10.47 11.75 23.11
C GLN A 269 11.44 10.57 23.16
N ARG A 270 12.75 10.77 23.03
CA ARG A 270 13.74 9.78 23.51
C ARG A 270 13.79 9.68 25.02
N ARG A 271 13.21 10.66 25.75
CA ARG A 271 12.99 10.65 27.21
C ARG A 271 14.24 10.46 28.08
N TYR A 272 15.42 10.76 27.55
CA TYR A 272 16.69 10.67 28.31
C TYR A 272 16.73 11.59 29.54
N ASN A 273 15.97 12.69 29.52
CA ASN A 273 15.93 13.69 30.58
C ASN A 273 14.60 13.66 31.38
N GLY A 274 13.87 12.54 31.36
CA GLY A 274 12.57 12.38 32.04
C GLY A 274 11.41 12.10 31.06
N SER A 275 10.18 12.20 31.55
CA SER A 275 8.95 11.84 30.82
C SER A 275 8.64 12.71 29.59
N GLY A 276 9.34 13.83 29.40
CA GLY A 276 9.03 14.84 28.38
C GLY A 276 7.82 15.70 28.75
N SER A 277 7.47 16.63 27.86
CA SER A 277 6.39 17.60 28.03
C SER A 277 5.01 17.08 27.63
N TYR A 278 4.94 15.93 26.97
CA TYR A 278 3.69 15.32 26.56
C TYR A 278 3.27 14.18 27.50
N SER A 279 2.07 14.32 28.04
CA SER A 279 1.33 13.28 28.76
C SER A 279 -0.11 13.25 28.26
N TYR A 280 -0.73 12.08 28.32
CA TYR A 280 -2.11 11.90 27.88
C TYR A 280 -2.88 11.04 28.88
N GLN A 281 -4.08 11.49 29.20
CA GLN A 281 -5.05 10.71 29.97
C GLN A 281 -6.44 11.08 29.48
N ARG A 282 -7.35 10.10 29.41
CA ARG A 282 -8.77 10.33 29.18
C ARG A 282 -9.53 10.22 30.49
N GLU A 283 -10.56 11.03 30.67
CA GLU A 283 -11.40 11.04 31.87
C GLU A 283 -11.87 9.62 32.22
N GLY A 284 -11.70 9.24 33.49
CA GLY A 284 -12.06 7.91 33.99
C GLY A 284 -11.02 6.81 33.70
N ALA A 285 -10.01 7.05 32.88
CA ALA A 285 -8.89 6.12 32.69
C ALA A 285 -7.87 6.26 33.83
N PRO A 286 -7.23 5.16 34.29
CA PRO A 286 -6.10 5.27 35.22
C PRO A 286 -4.93 6.02 34.55
N PRO A 287 -4.01 6.61 35.33
CA PRO A 287 -2.76 7.15 34.80
C PRO A 287 -2.02 6.10 33.98
N ASP A 288 -1.42 6.52 32.87
CA ASP A 288 -0.74 5.61 31.96
C ASP A 288 0.50 4.99 32.64
N PRO A 289 0.52 3.67 32.90
CA PRO A 289 1.62 3.04 33.60
C PRO A 289 2.93 3.07 32.80
N ARG A 290 2.87 3.29 31.47
CA ARG A 290 4.06 3.28 30.60
C ARG A 290 5.06 4.39 30.93
N ASP A 291 4.60 5.52 31.46
CA ASP A 291 5.47 6.63 31.89
C ASP A 291 6.42 6.24 33.03
N HIS A 292 6.10 5.18 33.77
CA HIS A 292 6.91 4.66 34.87
C HIS A 292 7.59 3.33 34.55
N LEU A 293 7.02 2.54 33.63
CA LEU A 293 7.48 1.18 33.34
C LEU A 293 8.48 1.09 32.18
N ALA A 294 8.48 2.05 31.25
CA ALA A 294 9.42 2.05 30.14
C ALA A 294 10.76 2.71 30.51
N LYS A 295 11.87 2.23 29.94
CA LYS A 295 13.18 2.89 30.09
C LYS A 295 13.67 3.50 28.78
N PRO A 296 14.26 4.71 28.80
CA PRO A 296 14.93 5.30 27.65
C PRO A 296 16.02 4.36 27.10
N ASN A 297 15.91 4.01 25.82
CA ASN A 297 16.82 3.10 25.13
C ASN A 297 17.35 3.67 23.80
N GLY A 298 16.95 4.90 23.45
CA GLY A 298 17.33 5.58 22.21
C GLY A 298 16.30 5.52 21.10
N LEU A 299 15.28 4.67 21.24
CA LEU A 299 14.06 4.75 20.43
C LEU A 299 13.20 5.95 20.85
N ILE A 300 12.27 6.33 19.99
CA ILE A 300 11.39 7.47 20.19
C ILE A 300 10.08 6.97 20.79
N TYR A 301 9.76 7.43 21.99
CA TYR A 301 8.52 7.10 22.71
C TYR A 301 7.30 7.62 21.93
N SER A 302 6.22 6.84 21.90
CA SER A 302 4.90 7.24 21.39
C SER A 302 3.79 6.66 22.27
N TYR A 303 2.64 7.33 22.37
CA TYR A 303 1.52 6.83 23.18
C TYR A 303 0.56 6.00 22.34
N PHE A 304 0.40 6.34 21.07
CA PHE A 304 -0.64 5.80 20.22
C PHE A 304 -0.07 5.14 18.98
N ARG A 305 -0.77 4.13 18.50
CA ARG A 305 -0.53 3.46 17.22
C ARG A 305 -1.12 4.30 16.08
N PRO A 306 -0.80 3.98 14.82
CA PRO A 306 -1.49 4.56 13.67
C PRO A 306 -2.99 4.23 13.60
N SER A 307 -3.49 3.32 14.45
CA SER A 307 -4.93 3.05 14.65
C SER A 307 -5.60 4.01 15.64
N ASP A 308 -4.87 5.02 16.13
CA ASP A 308 -5.30 5.93 17.20
C ASP A 308 -5.58 5.23 18.55
N ASP A 309 -5.17 3.95 18.70
CA ASP A 309 -5.26 3.17 19.93
C ASP A 309 -4.02 3.37 20.81
N LEU A 310 -4.21 3.34 22.14
CA LEU A 310 -3.10 3.35 23.09
C LEU A 310 -2.22 2.10 22.89
N GLN A 311 -0.91 2.31 22.83
CA GLN A 311 0.08 1.23 22.76
C GLN A 311 0.12 0.42 24.07
N THR A 312 0.48 -0.86 23.98
CA THR A 312 0.77 -1.67 25.18
C THR A 312 2.12 -1.28 25.76
N PHE A 313 3.12 -1.13 24.89
CA PHE A 313 4.43 -0.59 25.24
C PHE A 313 4.82 0.55 24.29
N PRO A 314 5.55 1.57 24.76
CA PRO A 314 5.60 2.86 24.09
C PRO A 314 6.58 2.95 22.91
N TYR A 315 7.37 1.90 22.66
CA TYR A 315 8.26 1.84 21.52
C TYR A 315 7.67 0.93 20.45
N LEU A 316 6.81 1.51 19.61
CA LEU A 316 6.21 0.84 18.45
C LEU A 316 7.24 0.67 17.33
N ILE A 317 7.71 -0.55 17.12
CA ILE A 317 8.83 -0.89 16.23
C ILE A 317 8.57 -0.50 14.76
N PRO A 318 7.37 -0.74 14.16
CA PRO A 318 7.08 -0.23 12.82
C PRO A 318 7.31 1.28 12.66
N SER A 319 6.87 2.08 13.63
CA SER A 319 7.06 3.53 13.61
C SER A 319 8.52 3.94 13.82
N GLN A 320 9.32 3.15 14.53
CA GLN A 320 10.77 3.41 14.65
C GLN A 320 11.49 3.23 13.31
N PHE A 321 11.19 2.15 12.58
CA PHE A 321 11.73 1.95 11.23
C PHE A 321 11.29 3.08 10.29
N PHE A 322 10.02 3.47 10.36
CA PHE A 322 9.51 4.55 9.53
C PHE A 322 10.15 5.91 9.87
N ALA A 323 10.41 6.20 11.15
CA ALA A 323 11.13 7.38 11.59
C ALA A 323 12.58 7.39 11.09
N HIS A 324 13.32 6.29 11.25
CA HIS A 324 14.68 6.15 10.72
C HIS A 324 14.72 6.39 9.21
N HIS A 325 13.82 5.75 8.46
CA HIS A 325 13.73 5.92 7.02
C HIS A 325 13.42 7.38 6.64
N SER A 326 12.39 7.97 7.25
CA SER A 326 11.93 9.33 6.97
C SER A 326 12.99 10.39 7.28
N LEU A 327 13.79 10.20 8.33
CA LEU A 327 14.92 11.06 8.64
C LEU A 327 16.03 10.95 7.57
N LYS A 328 16.29 9.75 7.03
CA LYS A 328 17.23 9.59 5.89
C LYS A 328 16.74 10.32 4.65
N LEU A 329 15.43 10.26 4.36
CA LEU A 329 14.81 11.01 3.26
C LEU A 329 14.99 12.53 3.47
N LEU A 330 14.72 13.01 4.69
CA LEU A 330 14.93 14.42 5.04
C LEU A 330 16.40 14.84 4.88
N LEU A 331 17.35 14.00 5.33
CA LEU A 331 18.78 14.28 5.19
C LEU A 331 19.21 14.40 3.73
N GLU A 332 18.68 13.55 2.85
CA GLU A 332 18.94 13.61 1.40
C GLU A 332 18.52 14.98 0.84
N LEU A 333 17.31 15.44 1.16
CA LEU A 333 16.81 16.75 0.73
C LEU A 333 17.62 17.90 1.33
N VAL A 334 17.85 17.90 2.65
CA VAL A 334 18.53 19.01 3.35
C VAL A 334 19.96 19.20 2.86
N LYS A 335 20.68 18.12 2.53
CA LYS A 335 22.02 18.22 1.92
C LYS A 335 22.01 18.92 0.55
N ASN A 336 20.92 18.81 -0.20
CA ASN A 336 20.77 19.50 -1.49
C ASN A 336 20.35 20.96 -1.36
N LEU A 337 19.72 21.36 -0.25
CA LEU A 337 19.33 22.75 0.00
C LEU A 337 20.51 23.68 0.24
N THR A 338 21.68 23.15 0.64
CA THR A 338 22.94 23.91 0.89
C THR A 338 22.81 25.06 1.90
N TRP A 339 21.80 25.03 2.76
CA TRP A 339 21.63 26.02 3.83
C TRP A 339 22.67 25.83 4.94
N THR A 340 23.06 26.92 5.59
CA THR A 340 24.07 26.96 6.67
C THR A 340 23.52 26.56 8.04
N ASP A 341 22.35 25.94 8.11
CA ASP A 341 21.70 25.55 9.37
C ASP A 341 22.24 24.22 9.91
N ASP A 342 22.05 24.01 11.21
CA ASP A 342 22.48 22.83 11.99
C ASP A 342 21.59 21.58 11.80
N PHE A 343 20.61 21.61 10.90
CA PHE A 343 19.69 20.49 10.68
C PHE A 343 20.41 19.19 10.37
N SER A 344 21.46 19.24 9.55
CA SER A 344 22.13 18.04 9.08
C SER A 344 22.72 17.24 10.24
N ASP A 345 23.32 17.91 11.22
CA ASP A 345 23.94 17.27 12.38
C ASP A 345 22.88 16.67 13.31
N ASP A 346 21.78 17.39 13.53
CA ASP A 346 20.64 16.92 14.32
C ASP A 346 19.96 15.69 13.69
N ILE A 347 19.75 15.73 12.38
CA ILE A 347 19.17 14.62 11.62
C ILE A 347 20.12 13.42 11.66
N LEU A 348 21.42 13.63 11.40
CA LEU A 348 22.44 12.58 11.46
C LEU A 348 22.48 11.94 12.84
N SER A 349 22.47 12.74 13.91
CA SER A 349 22.46 12.23 15.28
C SER A 349 21.25 11.33 15.54
N LEU A 350 20.03 11.75 15.19
CA LEU A 350 18.84 10.91 15.34
C LEU A 350 18.92 9.62 14.51
N ILE A 351 19.34 9.71 13.24
CA ILE A 351 19.55 8.55 12.37
C ILE A 351 20.54 7.58 13.02
N SER A 352 21.71 8.04 13.45
CA SER A 352 22.75 7.18 14.03
C SER A 352 22.26 6.45 15.28
N HIS A 353 21.52 7.14 16.15
CA HIS A 353 20.95 6.50 17.34
C HIS A 353 19.94 5.41 16.97
N LEU A 354 18.93 5.73 16.15
CA LEU A 354 17.95 4.73 15.70
C LEU A 354 18.63 3.58 14.97
N HIS A 355 19.61 3.87 14.11
CA HIS A 355 20.32 2.88 13.32
C HIS A 355 21.05 1.86 14.21
N SER A 356 21.72 2.33 15.26
CA SER A 356 22.45 1.46 16.20
C SER A 356 21.57 0.42 16.89
N ILE A 357 20.26 0.70 17.03
CA ILE A 357 19.29 -0.17 17.69
C ILE A 357 18.55 -1.05 16.67
N LEU A 358 18.09 -0.44 15.58
CA LEU A 358 17.28 -1.10 14.55
C LEU A 358 18.09 -2.05 13.66
N PHE A 359 19.39 -1.79 13.54
CA PHE A 359 20.32 -2.56 12.70
C PHE A 359 21.56 -3.01 13.48
N ASP A 360 21.39 -3.27 14.79
CA ASP A 360 22.42 -3.86 15.67
C ASP A 360 23.11 -5.05 14.95
N ASP A 361 24.45 -5.12 15.03
CA ASP A 361 25.22 -6.17 14.34
C ASP A 361 24.82 -7.59 14.78
N ASN A 362 24.27 -7.76 15.99
CA ASN A 362 23.68 -9.02 16.44
C ASN A 362 22.50 -9.47 15.57
N ILE A 363 21.72 -8.53 15.01
CA ILE A 363 20.63 -8.82 14.07
C ILE A 363 21.18 -9.49 12.82
N LYS A 364 22.32 -9.01 12.29
CA LYS A 364 22.99 -9.62 11.12
C LYS A 364 23.46 -11.04 11.40
N ASN A 365 23.81 -11.32 12.66
CA ASN A 365 24.19 -12.64 13.14
C ASN A 365 22.98 -13.51 13.55
N ASN A 366 21.75 -13.05 13.30
CA ASN A 366 20.50 -13.69 13.70
C ASN A 366 20.41 -13.98 15.22
N ILE A 367 20.90 -13.04 16.03
CA ILE A 367 20.84 -13.10 17.49
C ILE A 367 19.69 -12.21 17.96
N GLU A 368 19.00 -12.64 19.02
CA GLU A 368 17.96 -11.84 19.67
C GLU A 368 18.52 -10.52 20.20
N THR A 369 17.83 -9.42 19.91
CA THR A 369 18.21 -8.06 20.33
C THR A 369 17.04 -7.35 21.00
N LEU A 370 17.20 -6.06 21.29
CA LEU A 370 16.13 -5.24 21.88
C LEU A 370 14.82 -5.26 21.07
N ILE A 371 14.90 -5.32 19.74
CA ILE A 371 13.72 -5.23 18.85
C ILE A 371 13.33 -6.57 18.21
N THR A 372 14.23 -7.55 18.18
CA THR A 372 13.97 -8.89 17.62
C THR A 372 13.72 -9.91 18.72
N PHE A 373 12.95 -10.95 18.44
CA PHE A 373 12.61 -12.02 19.37
C PHE A 373 12.77 -13.39 18.71
N GLN A 374 13.40 -14.36 19.40
CA GLN A 374 13.56 -15.72 18.87
C GLN A 374 12.26 -16.53 19.07
N HIS A 375 11.34 -16.45 18.10
CA HIS A 375 10.08 -17.18 18.16
C HIS A 375 10.27 -18.67 17.87
N LYS A 376 9.75 -19.54 18.75
CA LYS A 376 9.91 -21.02 18.65
C LYS A 376 9.51 -21.60 17.29
N LYS A 377 8.47 -21.06 16.65
CA LYS A 377 7.93 -21.55 15.38
C LYS A 377 8.47 -20.83 14.14
N TYR A 378 8.80 -19.54 14.26
CA TYR A 378 9.09 -18.68 13.11
C TYR A 378 10.57 -18.31 12.99
N GLY A 379 11.38 -18.62 14.00
CA GLY A 379 12.75 -18.11 14.11
C GLY A 379 12.76 -16.67 14.61
N LEU A 380 13.82 -15.94 14.28
CA LEU A 380 13.97 -14.55 14.67
C LEU A 380 12.93 -13.67 13.94
N ILE A 381 12.12 -12.94 14.71
CA ILE A 381 11.08 -12.01 14.23
C ILE A 381 11.25 -10.62 14.86
N TYR A 382 10.65 -9.59 14.27
CA TYR A 382 10.50 -8.29 14.93
C TYR A 382 9.37 -8.32 15.95
N SER A 383 9.58 -7.65 17.09
CA SER A 383 8.50 -7.35 18.06
C SER A 383 7.63 -6.22 17.53
N TYR A 384 6.36 -6.16 17.92
CA TYR A 384 5.48 -5.03 17.53
C TYR A 384 5.73 -3.82 18.41
N GLU A 385 5.70 -4.01 19.73
CA GLU A 385 6.03 -2.99 20.71
C GLU A 385 6.96 -3.55 21.77
N ILE A 386 7.80 -2.68 22.35
CA ILE A 386 8.69 -3.03 23.47
C ILE A 386 8.69 -1.93 24.53
N ASN A 387 9.06 -2.27 25.76
CA ASN A 387 9.20 -1.29 26.87
C ASN A 387 10.63 -0.81 27.11
N GLY A 388 11.61 -1.37 26.38
CA GLY A 388 13.01 -1.03 26.52
C GLY A 388 13.77 -1.77 27.63
N ILE A 389 13.12 -2.67 28.38
CA ILE A 389 13.76 -3.49 29.43
C ILE A 389 13.56 -5.00 29.26
N GLY A 390 12.84 -5.43 28.24
CA GLY A 390 12.75 -6.83 27.84
C GLY A 390 11.33 -7.32 27.55
N ASP A 391 10.29 -6.59 28.01
CA ASP A 391 8.91 -6.95 27.69
C ASP A 391 8.56 -6.53 26.26
N ARG A 392 7.75 -7.38 25.62
CA ARG A 392 7.42 -7.29 24.20
C ARG A 392 5.96 -7.62 23.99
N ASN A 393 5.34 -6.87 23.08
CA ASN A 393 4.05 -7.21 22.51
C ASN A 393 4.31 -7.86 21.13
N LEU A 394 3.93 -9.12 20.97
CA LEU A 394 4.10 -9.86 19.73
C LEU A 394 2.74 -9.93 19.01
N MET A 395 2.54 -9.02 18.07
CA MET A 395 1.32 -8.93 17.25
C MET A 395 1.61 -8.19 15.94
N ASP A 396 0.58 -7.85 15.18
CA ASP A 396 0.62 -6.74 14.22
C ASP A 396 -0.78 -6.11 14.15
N ASP A 397 -0.83 -4.86 13.69
CA ASP A 397 -2.08 -4.11 13.46
C ASP A 397 -2.24 -3.82 11.96
N ALA A 398 -3.46 -3.60 11.52
CA ALA A 398 -3.75 -3.27 10.13
C ALA A 398 -3.29 -1.87 9.70
N ASN A 399 -3.24 -0.91 10.62
CA ASN A 399 -2.89 0.46 10.32
C ASN A 399 -1.38 0.62 10.07
N ILE A 400 -1.04 1.50 9.15
CA ILE A 400 0.31 1.64 8.60
C ILE A 400 0.95 2.89 9.22
N PRO A 401 2.19 2.82 9.75
CA PRO A 401 3.14 1.71 9.74
C PRO A 401 2.76 0.48 10.61
N SER A 402 2.77 -0.69 9.96
CA SER A 402 2.70 -2.03 10.56
C SER A 402 3.95 -2.84 10.26
N LEU A 403 4.18 -3.97 10.95
CA LEU A 403 5.30 -4.86 10.64
C LEU A 403 5.19 -5.41 9.20
N LEU A 404 3.97 -5.73 8.76
CA LEU A 404 3.69 -6.14 7.38
C LEU A 404 4.06 -5.08 6.33
N SER A 405 3.95 -3.79 6.68
CA SER A 405 4.17 -2.67 5.75
C SER A 405 5.64 -2.24 5.61
N LEU A 406 6.57 -2.82 6.37
CA LEU A 406 7.96 -2.35 6.43
C LEU A 406 8.63 -2.25 5.05
N PRO A 407 8.54 -3.24 4.13
CA PRO A 407 9.13 -3.09 2.79
C PRO A 407 8.44 -2.04 1.91
N TYR A 408 7.17 -1.71 2.19
CA TYR A 408 6.44 -0.67 1.46
C TYR A 408 6.92 0.73 1.89
N LEU A 409 7.04 0.97 3.20
CA LEU A 409 7.44 2.27 3.73
C LEU A 409 8.95 2.51 3.71
N CYS A 410 9.74 1.45 3.94
CA CYS A 410 11.19 1.53 4.13
C CYS A 410 11.94 0.64 3.12
N PRO A 411 11.69 0.74 1.80
CA PRO A 411 12.20 -0.21 0.81
C PRO A 411 13.73 -0.25 0.71
N ASN A 412 14.42 0.81 1.13
CA ASN A 412 15.88 0.90 1.15
C ASN A 412 16.51 0.38 2.46
N ASP A 413 15.69 0.11 3.47
CA ASP A 413 16.15 -0.33 4.79
C ASP A 413 15.71 -1.78 5.08
N ILE A 414 14.50 -2.16 4.67
CA ILE A 414 13.94 -3.50 4.86
C ILE A 414 13.52 -4.08 3.50
N SER A 415 14.23 -5.11 3.05
CA SER A 415 13.88 -5.84 1.83
C SER A 415 12.74 -6.82 2.09
N ILE A 416 11.88 -7.03 1.09
CA ILE A 416 10.92 -8.15 1.08
C ILE A 416 11.58 -9.53 1.27
N ASN A 417 12.86 -9.64 0.90
CA ASN A 417 13.63 -10.88 1.02
C ASN A 417 14.43 -10.98 2.33
N ASP A 418 14.37 -9.95 3.19
CA ASP A 418 15.02 -9.97 4.50
C ASP A 418 14.50 -11.18 5.31
N PRO A 419 15.38 -12.03 5.86
CA PRO A 419 14.97 -13.26 6.53
C PRO A 419 14.12 -13.00 7.79
N ILE A 420 14.44 -11.96 8.56
CA ILE A 420 13.70 -11.59 9.78
C ILE A 420 12.34 -11.03 9.38
N TYR A 421 12.28 -10.17 8.36
CA TYR A 421 11.01 -9.71 7.82
C TYR A 421 10.17 -10.88 7.31
N ARG A 422 10.73 -11.83 6.56
CA ARG A 422 9.97 -12.99 6.06
C ARG A 422 9.44 -13.86 7.19
N ASN A 423 10.21 -14.06 8.26
CA ASN A 423 9.75 -14.76 9.46
C ASN A 423 8.63 -13.99 10.17
N THR A 424 8.80 -12.68 10.32
CA THR A 424 7.81 -11.77 10.90
C THR A 424 6.53 -11.80 10.07
N ARG A 425 6.63 -11.71 8.74
CA ARG A 425 5.50 -11.79 7.81
C ARG A 425 4.71 -13.08 7.96
N LYS A 426 5.39 -14.22 8.09
CA LYS A 426 4.75 -15.52 8.36
C LYS A 426 4.02 -15.52 9.71
N PHE A 427 4.63 -14.92 10.74
CA PHE A 427 4.02 -14.79 12.07
C PHE A 427 2.76 -13.90 12.01
N VAL A 428 2.85 -12.69 11.47
CA VAL A 428 1.77 -11.70 11.49
C VAL A 428 0.56 -12.09 10.61
N LEU A 429 0.78 -12.90 9.57
CA LEU A 429 -0.26 -13.48 8.70
C LEU A 429 -0.69 -14.89 9.15
N SER A 430 -0.62 -15.17 10.44
CA SER A 430 -1.02 -16.46 11.03
C SER A 430 -1.85 -16.24 12.29
N LYS A 431 -2.54 -17.29 12.74
CA LYS A 431 -3.29 -17.29 14.01
C LYS A 431 -2.43 -17.05 15.27
N ASP A 432 -1.10 -17.06 15.14
CA ASP A 432 -0.20 -16.71 16.25
C ASP A 432 -0.11 -15.18 16.45
N ASN A 433 -0.51 -14.37 15.45
CA ASN A 433 -0.87 -12.98 15.68
C ASN A 433 -2.31 -12.93 16.22
N PRO A 434 -2.53 -12.37 17.43
CA PRO A 434 -3.87 -12.31 18.04
C PRO A 434 -4.90 -11.53 17.21
N TRP A 435 -4.45 -10.65 16.31
CA TRP A 435 -5.32 -9.84 15.45
C TRP A 435 -5.39 -10.33 14.01
N PHE A 436 -4.88 -11.53 13.71
CA PHE A 436 -5.11 -12.17 12.42
C PHE A 436 -6.36 -13.05 12.48
N PHE A 437 -7.31 -12.76 11.59
CA PHE A 437 -8.57 -13.49 11.49
C PHE A 437 -8.69 -14.17 10.14
N LYS A 438 -9.41 -15.30 10.12
CA LYS A 438 -9.66 -16.08 8.90
C LYS A 438 -11.06 -16.68 8.96
N GLY A 439 -11.92 -16.21 8.06
CA GLY A 439 -13.20 -16.83 7.70
C GLY A 439 -13.12 -17.51 6.34
N ASP A 440 -14.28 -17.75 5.73
CA ASP A 440 -14.40 -18.47 4.46
C ASP A 440 -14.03 -17.60 3.25
N VAL A 441 -14.44 -16.33 3.27
CA VAL A 441 -14.22 -15.36 2.18
C VAL A 441 -13.01 -14.46 2.45
N LEU A 442 -12.81 -14.07 3.72
CA LEU A 442 -11.82 -13.08 4.13
C LEU A 442 -10.81 -13.64 5.12
N GLN A 443 -9.55 -13.26 4.95
CA GLN A 443 -8.51 -13.45 5.96
C GLN A 443 -7.53 -12.27 5.93
N GLY A 444 -7.09 -11.84 7.10
CA GLY A 444 -6.19 -10.70 7.21
C GLY A 444 -6.03 -10.22 8.63
N ILE A 445 -5.35 -9.10 8.77
CA ILE A 445 -5.05 -8.46 10.06
C ILE A 445 -6.13 -7.40 10.32
N GLY A 446 -6.61 -7.35 11.56
CA GLY A 446 -7.43 -6.28 12.10
C GLY A 446 -6.66 -5.49 13.14
N GLY A 447 -7.28 -5.29 14.30
CA GLY A 447 -6.69 -4.62 15.45
C GLY A 447 -7.69 -4.50 16.59
N PRO A 448 -7.26 -4.04 17.78
CA PRO A 448 -8.16 -3.83 18.91
C PRO A 448 -9.18 -2.71 18.66
N HIS A 449 -8.91 -1.79 17.72
CA HIS A 449 -9.76 -0.62 17.43
C HIS A 449 -11.24 -0.96 17.23
N VAL A 450 -11.54 -1.86 16.29
CA VAL A 450 -12.92 -2.31 16.01
C VAL A 450 -13.23 -3.61 16.76
N GLY A 451 -12.21 -4.45 17.00
CA GLY A 451 -12.30 -5.66 17.80
C GLY A 451 -12.27 -6.97 17.00
N TYR A 452 -12.68 -8.04 17.66
CA TYR A 452 -12.51 -9.41 17.18
C TYR A 452 -13.30 -9.70 15.90
N GLY A 453 -12.65 -10.38 14.95
CA GLY A 453 -13.28 -10.83 13.71
C GLY A 453 -13.36 -9.78 12.60
N MET A 454 -12.89 -8.55 12.85
CA MET A 454 -12.93 -7.46 11.90
C MET A 454 -11.57 -7.30 11.20
N VAL A 455 -11.51 -7.61 9.90
CA VAL A 455 -10.30 -7.49 9.07
C VAL A 455 -10.33 -6.19 8.28
N TRP A 456 -9.19 -5.54 8.15
CA TRP A 456 -9.08 -4.25 7.47
C TRP A 456 -8.55 -4.42 6.04
N PRO A 457 -9.20 -3.80 5.03
CA PRO A 457 -8.68 -3.75 3.67
C PRO A 457 -7.25 -3.20 3.56
N LEU A 458 -6.85 -2.26 4.44
CA LEU A 458 -5.47 -1.75 4.49
C LEU A 458 -4.44 -2.88 4.62
N ALA A 459 -4.67 -3.84 5.53
CA ALA A 459 -3.77 -4.97 5.74
C ALA A 459 -3.73 -5.93 4.54
N ILE A 460 -4.88 -6.14 3.88
CA ILE A 460 -4.97 -6.98 2.67
C ILE A 460 -4.21 -6.33 1.51
N ILE A 461 -4.36 -5.02 1.33
CA ILE A 461 -3.65 -4.27 0.30
C ILE A 461 -2.15 -4.28 0.59
N MET A 462 -1.74 -4.05 1.84
CA MET A 462 -0.34 -4.15 2.25
C MET A 462 0.25 -5.53 2.00
N ARG A 463 -0.51 -6.59 2.31
CA ARG A 463 -0.11 -7.97 2.02
C ARG A 463 0.23 -8.17 0.54
N GLY A 464 -0.60 -7.63 -0.35
CA GLY A 464 -0.40 -7.66 -1.80
C GLY A 464 0.74 -6.74 -2.28
N LEU A 465 0.93 -5.59 -1.65
CA LEU A 465 2.02 -4.65 -1.98
C LEU A 465 3.40 -5.13 -1.51
N THR A 466 3.45 -6.00 -0.50
CA THR A 466 4.70 -6.52 0.08
C THR A 466 4.93 -8.00 -0.21
N THR A 467 4.45 -8.47 -1.36
CA THR A 467 4.71 -9.83 -1.89
C THR A 467 5.12 -9.80 -3.37
N ASN A 468 5.90 -10.80 -3.78
CA ASN A 468 6.18 -11.07 -5.21
C ASN A 468 5.45 -12.33 -5.70
N ASP A 469 4.71 -13.01 -4.82
CA ASP A 469 3.95 -14.22 -5.11
C ASP A 469 2.62 -13.84 -5.79
N ASP A 470 2.47 -14.23 -7.05
CA ASP A 470 1.28 -13.95 -7.84
C ASP A 470 0.01 -14.58 -7.26
N ASP A 471 0.10 -15.77 -6.65
CA ASP A 471 -1.07 -16.43 -6.04
C ASP A 471 -1.53 -15.69 -4.80
N GLU A 472 -0.59 -15.13 -4.03
CA GLU A 472 -0.93 -14.28 -2.89
C GLU A 472 -1.53 -12.94 -3.34
N ILE A 473 -1.05 -12.35 -4.44
CA ILE A 473 -1.64 -11.14 -5.04
C ILE A 473 -3.08 -11.43 -5.50
N ARG A 474 -3.32 -12.55 -6.20
CA ARG A 474 -4.66 -12.99 -6.60
C ARG A 474 -5.58 -13.14 -5.41
N LEU A 475 -5.10 -13.78 -4.33
CA LEU A 475 -5.86 -13.93 -3.10
C LEU A 475 -6.27 -12.55 -2.54
N CYS A 476 -5.35 -11.58 -2.50
CA CYS A 476 -5.65 -10.23 -2.03
C CYS A 476 -6.69 -9.52 -2.92
N LEU A 477 -6.53 -9.56 -4.24
CA LEU A 477 -7.49 -8.99 -5.19
C LEU A 477 -8.89 -9.60 -5.03
N ASN A 478 -8.97 -10.93 -4.93
CA ASN A 478 -10.22 -11.65 -4.78
C ASN A 478 -10.92 -11.30 -3.45
N MET A 479 -10.16 -11.22 -2.34
CA MET A 479 -10.72 -10.79 -1.06
C MET A 479 -11.32 -9.39 -1.15
N LEU A 480 -10.59 -8.42 -1.71
CA LEU A 480 -11.05 -7.02 -1.85
C LEU A 480 -12.27 -6.91 -2.78
N GLN A 481 -12.32 -7.69 -3.87
CA GLN A 481 -13.48 -7.74 -4.78
C GLN A 481 -14.71 -8.39 -4.14
N LYS A 482 -14.53 -9.35 -3.23
CA LYS A 482 -15.65 -10.07 -2.60
C LYS A 482 -16.17 -9.41 -1.34
N SER A 483 -15.60 -8.28 -0.93
CA SER A 483 -15.87 -7.67 0.38
C SER A 483 -16.22 -6.19 0.36
N HIS A 484 -16.53 -5.61 -0.80
CA HIS A 484 -16.91 -4.19 -0.89
C HIS A 484 -18.42 -3.95 -0.74
N ASP A 485 -19.22 -5.00 -0.47
CA ASP A 485 -20.68 -4.96 -0.30
C ASP A 485 -21.45 -4.18 -1.38
N ASP A 486 -20.99 -4.28 -2.64
CA ASP A 486 -21.53 -3.54 -3.80
C ASP A 486 -21.52 -2.01 -3.66
N THR A 487 -20.83 -1.48 -2.65
CA THR A 487 -20.67 -0.04 -2.43
C THR A 487 -19.72 0.59 -3.45
N GLY A 488 -18.82 -0.22 -4.02
CA GLY A 488 -17.80 0.25 -4.95
C GLY A 488 -16.60 0.94 -4.30
N PHE A 489 -16.48 0.84 -2.97
CA PHE A 489 -15.41 1.44 -2.18
C PHE A 489 -14.79 0.43 -1.21
N MET A 490 -13.60 0.76 -0.70
CA MET A 490 -12.98 0.06 0.42
C MET A 490 -13.48 0.64 1.74
N HIS A 491 -13.66 -0.25 2.72
CA HIS A 491 -14.12 0.09 4.07
C HIS A 491 -12.95 0.13 5.06
N GLU A 492 -13.21 0.55 6.31
CA GLU A 492 -12.23 0.48 7.39
C GLU A 492 -11.97 -0.97 7.80
N SER A 493 -13.03 -1.68 8.20
CA SER A 493 -12.95 -3.07 8.59
C SER A 493 -14.22 -3.84 8.22
N ILE A 494 -14.07 -5.15 8.06
CA ILE A 494 -15.08 -6.05 7.51
C ILE A 494 -15.10 -7.34 8.34
N ASP A 495 -16.29 -7.80 8.73
CA ASP A 495 -16.46 -9.07 9.45
C ASP A 495 -16.06 -10.25 8.56
N ILE A 496 -15.19 -11.12 9.06
CA ILE A 496 -14.71 -12.29 8.31
C ILE A 496 -15.81 -13.30 7.93
N ASN A 497 -16.95 -13.30 8.63
CA ASN A 497 -18.06 -14.22 8.39
C ASN A 497 -19.17 -13.58 7.55
N ASP A 498 -19.19 -12.26 7.44
CA ASP A 498 -20.28 -11.51 6.82
C ASP A 498 -19.77 -10.21 6.21
N PRO A 499 -19.34 -10.20 4.93
CA PRO A 499 -18.77 -9.02 4.30
C PRO A 499 -19.73 -7.82 4.16
N MET A 500 -21.03 -8.01 4.43
CA MET A 500 -22.01 -6.92 4.50
C MET A 500 -21.92 -6.14 5.83
N LYS A 501 -21.25 -6.71 6.84
CA LYS A 501 -20.97 -6.04 8.11
C LYS A 501 -19.58 -5.41 8.06
N PHE A 502 -19.57 -4.12 7.81
CA PHE A 502 -18.36 -3.33 7.75
C PHE A 502 -18.50 -2.02 8.54
N THR A 503 -17.39 -1.33 8.71
CA THR A 503 -17.28 -0.02 9.36
C THR A 503 -16.76 1.00 8.36
N ARG A 504 -17.19 2.26 8.52
CA ARG A 504 -16.81 3.41 7.67
C ARG A 504 -16.97 3.15 6.17
N SER A 505 -18.16 3.44 5.67
CA SER A 505 -18.46 3.41 4.23
C SER A 505 -17.66 4.44 3.43
N TRP A 506 -17.10 5.47 4.09
CA TRP A 506 -16.32 6.54 3.47
C TRP A 506 -14.96 6.69 4.15
N PHE A 507 -14.02 5.84 3.74
CA PHE A 507 -12.63 5.90 4.19
C PHE A 507 -11.67 6.15 3.02
N ALA A 508 -11.33 7.41 2.80
CA ALA A 508 -10.63 7.82 1.58
C ALA A 508 -9.18 7.34 1.53
N TRP A 509 -8.53 7.11 2.67
CA TRP A 509 -7.20 6.50 2.70
C TRP A 509 -7.22 5.06 2.14
N ALA A 510 -8.13 4.20 2.59
CA ALA A 510 -8.27 2.84 2.06
C ALA A 510 -8.54 2.84 0.54
N ASN A 511 -9.38 3.77 0.07
CA ASN A 511 -9.66 3.96 -1.36
C ASN A 511 -8.42 4.39 -2.15
N SER A 512 -7.67 5.39 -1.68
CA SER A 512 -6.42 5.84 -2.32
C SER A 512 -5.40 4.71 -2.37
N LEU A 513 -5.24 3.93 -1.30
CA LEU A 513 -4.29 2.83 -1.23
C LEU A 513 -4.67 1.66 -2.15
N PHE A 514 -5.97 1.33 -2.26
CA PHE A 514 -6.44 0.36 -3.24
C PHE A 514 -6.16 0.82 -4.67
N GLY A 515 -6.42 2.10 -4.96
CA GLY A 515 -6.09 2.69 -6.25
C GLY A 515 -4.59 2.61 -6.56
N GLU A 516 -3.73 2.90 -5.57
CA GLU A 516 -2.27 2.71 -5.69
C GLU A 516 -1.90 1.27 -6.06
N PHE A 517 -2.51 0.30 -5.36
CA PHE A 517 -2.26 -1.12 -5.59
C PHE A 517 -2.64 -1.57 -7.00
N ILE A 518 -3.84 -1.23 -7.47
CA ILE A 518 -4.28 -1.53 -8.84
C ILE A 518 -3.39 -0.83 -9.86
N TRP A 519 -3.00 0.42 -9.62
CA TRP A 519 -2.13 1.15 -10.55
C TRP A 519 -0.73 0.51 -10.63
N LYS A 520 -0.16 0.08 -9.50
CA LYS A 520 1.09 -0.67 -9.47
C LYS A 520 0.99 -1.96 -10.28
N LEU A 521 -0.04 -2.77 -10.03
CA LEU A 521 -0.27 -4.02 -10.76
C LEU A 521 -0.48 -3.77 -12.26
N TYR A 522 -1.19 -2.71 -12.64
CA TYR A 522 -1.36 -2.35 -14.05
C TYR A 522 -0.01 -2.08 -14.75
N ARG A 523 0.96 -1.49 -14.05
CA ARG A 523 2.30 -1.20 -14.62
C ARG A 523 3.20 -2.43 -14.66
N GLU A 524 3.12 -3.30 -13.65
CA GLU A 524 4.13 -4.33 -13.40
C GLU A 524 3.63 -5.75 -13.67
N LYS A 525 2.36 -6.02 -13.41
CA LYS A 525 1.74 -7.36 -13.43
C LYS A 525 0.32 -7.32 -14.01
N LYS A 526 0.13 -6.62 -15.14
CA LYS A 526 -1.19 -6.38 -15.75
C LYS A 526 -2.01 -7.66 -15.95
N TYR A 527 -1.35 -8.78 -16.26
CA TYR A 527 -2.01 -10.07 -16.48
C TYR A 527 -2.87 -10.49 -15.28
N LEU A 528 -2.49 -10.16 -14.04
CA LEU A 528 -3.28 -10.45 -12.84
C LEU A 528 -4.61 -9.67 -12.79
N LEU A 529 -4.69 -8.51 -13.45
CA LEU A 529 -5.92 -7.70 -13.55
C LEU A 529 -6.79 -8.11 -14.75
N ASP A 530 -6.24 -8.92 -15.66
CA ASP A 530 -6.94 -9.42 -16.83
C ASP A 530 -7.59 -10.79 -16.59
N GLU A 531 -7.26 -11.44 -15.48
CA GLU A 531 -7.88 -12.68 -15.03
C GLU A 531 -9.34 -12.40 -14.65
N ILE A 532 -10.26 -13.12 -15.30
CA ILE A 532 -11.70 -13.04 -15.05
C ILE A 532 -12.06 -14.22 -14.17
N HIS A 533 -12.24 -13.98 -12.87
CA HIS A 533 -12.85 -14.97 -12.00
C HIS A 533 -14.37 -14.90 -12.18
N ILE A 534 -14.90 -15.76 -13.05
CA ILE A 534 -16.33 -16.04 -13.11
C ILE A 534 -16.63 -16.89 -11.87
N GLU A 535 -17.19 -16.30 -10.82
CA GLU A 535 -18.16 -16.89 -9.88
C GLU A 535 -18.39 -15.96 -8.68
N ARG A 536 -19.35 -15.03 -8.84
CA ARG A 536 -20.32 -14.74 -7.78
C ARG A 536 -21.54 -15.57 -8.15
N VAL A 537 -21.80 -16.63 -7.38
CA VAL A 537 -23.08 -17.37 -7.43
C VAL A 537 -24.07 -16.64 -6.55
#